data_AF-W4GUF7-F1
#
_entry.id   AF-W4GUF7-F1
#
_cell.length_a   1.000
_cell.length_b   1.000
_cell.length_c   1.000
_cell.angle_alpha   90.00
_cell.angle_beta   90.00
_cell.angle_gamma   90.00
#
_symmetry.space_group_name_H-M   'P 1'
#
loop_
_entity.id
_entity.type
_entity.pdbx_description
1 polymer ?
#
loop_
_entity_poly.entity_id
_entity_poly.type
_entity_poly.pdbx_seq_one_letter_code
_entity_poly.pdbx_strand_id
1 'polypeptide(L)'
;MRQLLVVTMATLTSALAYNERTTVHLVFSTGCDQTHRQFLSASLQLSLVRVQHVGPLTEIISGCSAEKQASIQAQAKYYPDYRLHFTRDYAKYESVNFTERYDPYNKPFGLRDFLHHSATPDNLAVAFIDADYMLFKPLRINTGAKWAKYYQNTTLRRAEDISDTVENGVALAQNMKAFLGGRWYNDINRTILNLVCGDNPCASVSSADAFEFFEPSGTPYIQTRHDWLHVVEDYCNFTVKGREVSKDDWMVEMYAYGAATTNHNVKHTLLQHLGPATPEFLNTEYWNFIEEDMDNPCLDPFEVELPFDPPVGIHYAMYYGLPDKIDAGYMYYKYRIPKDILKCDSQLFKLPPPSEWTDIDRLYKDDPKKRQWKRHAVWLQCTLIKYGNQVLQTIKERMCPLGFNSHQGIVLHAKDTPATAFPTP
;
A
#
# COMPACT_ATOMS: atom_id res chain seq x y z
N MET A 1 57.66 -9.59 18.40
CA MET A 1 56.57 -8.65 18.70
C MET A 1 55.97 -8.17 17.38
N ARG A 2 54.79 -8.65 16.99
CA ARG A 2 54.02 -8.12 15.85
C ARG A 2 52.96 -7.17 16.41
N GLN A 3 53.06 -5.90 16.06
CA GLN A 3 52.07 -4.88 16.45
C GLN A 3 50.75 -5.16 15.71
N LEU A 4 49.67 -5.30 16.47
CA LEU A 4 48.31 -5.25 15.95
C LEU A 4 48.04 -3.82 15.48
N LEU A 5 47.77 -3.66 14.19
CA LEU A 5 47.11 -2.46 13.66
C LEU A 5 45.63 -2.54 14.06
N VAL A 6 45.23 -1.70 15.00
CA VAL A 6 43.81 -1.43 15.26
C VAL A 6 43.34 -0.49 14.16
N VAL A 7 42.60 -1.02 13.19
CA VAL A 7 41.86 -0.20 12.23
C VAL A 7 40.60 0.28 12.93
N THR A 8 40.62 1.53 13.39
CA THR A 8 39.42 2.25 13.78
C THR A 8 38.54 2.43 12.55
N MET A 9 37.44 1.67 12.47
CA MET A 9 36.34 1.98 11.56
C MET A 9 35.72 3.31 12.00
N ALA A 10 36.14 4.40 11.36
CA ALA A 10 35.36 5.62 11.37
C ALA A 10 34.03 5.32 10.65
N THR A 11 32.94 5.35 11.40
CA THR A 11 31.57 5.39 10.88
C THR A 11 31.39 6.68 10.09
N LEU A 12 31.75 6.67 8.81
CA LEU A 12 31.30 7.66 7.84
C LEU A 12 29.84 7.36 7.52
N THR A 13 28.91 7.82 8.37
CA THR A 13 27.53 8.06 7.94
C THR A 13 27.56 9.27 7.04
N SER A 14 27.98 9.07 5.78
CA SER A 14 27.59 9.97 4.70
C SER A 14 26.08 9.90 4.64
N ALA A 15 25.38 10.91 5.16
CA ALA A 15 23.97 11.11 4.83
C ALA A 15 23.87 11.03 3.31
N LEU A 16 23.12 10.06 2.78
CA LEU A 16 22.88 9.98 1.34
C LEU A 16 22.25 11.31 0.93
N ALA A 17 22.95 12.08 0.08
CA ALA A 17 22.42 13.31 -0.46
C ALA A 17 21.33 12.94 -1.47
N TYR A 18 20.09 12.96 -1.02
CA TYR A 18 18.93 12.71 -1.88
C TYR A 18 18.65 13.90 -2.79
N ASN A 19 18.09 13.62 -3.96
CA ASN A 19 17.59 14.69 -4.84
C ASN A 19 16.21 15.12 -4.32
N GLU A 20 16.17 16.20 -3.52
CA GLU A 20 14.93 16.68 -2.88
C GLU A 20 13.79 16.99 -3.86
N ARG A 21 14.10 17.22 -5.14
CA ARG A 21 13.10 17.47 -6.17
C ARG A 21 12.43 16.18 -6.65
N THR A 22 13.17 15.09 -6.80
CA THR A 22 12.68 13.87 -7.48
C THR A 22 12.63 12.61 -6.64
N THR A 23 13.29 12.62 -5.48
CA THR A 23 13.29 11.53 -4.51
C THR A 23 12.09 11.66 -3.58
N VAL A 24 11.49 10.52 -3.25
CA VAL A 24 10.32 10.44 -2.37
C VAL A 24 10.70 9.66 -1.11
N HIS A 25 10.23 10.12 0.05
CA HIS A 25 10.25 9.36 1.29
C HIS A 25 8.98 8.52 1.38
N LEU A 26 9.12 7.19 1.24
CA LEU A 26 8.03 6.27 1.44
C LEU A 26 7.77 6.08 2.94
N VAL A 27 6.53 6.26 3.36
CA VAL A 27 6.10 6.08 4.74
C VAL A 27 4.89 5.17 4.76
N PHE A 28 4.86 4.19 5.65
CA PHE A 28 3.71 3.32 5.85
C PHE A 28 3.50 3.06 7.33
N SER A 29 2.27 2.72 7.73
CA SER A 29 1.94 2.45 9.13
C SER A 29 1.49 1.02 9.36
N THR A 30 1.87 0.46 10.50
CA THR A 30 1.39 -0.83 10.99
C THR A 30 1.05 -0.77 12.48
N GLY A 31 0.22 -1.72 12.92
CA GLY A 31 0.05 -1.99 14.35
C GLY A 31 1.15 -2.89 14.89
N CYS A 32 1.54 -2.73 16.16
CA CYS A 32 2.56 -3.59 16.78
C CYS A 32 2.22 -5.08 16.69
N ASP A 33 0.94 -5.39 16.93
CA ASP A 33 0.36 -6.74 16.91
C ASP A 33 -0.37 -7.05 15.60
N GLN A 34 -0.16 -6.25 14.56
CA GLN A 34 -0.76 -6.48 13.26
C GLN A 34 -0.32 -7.86 12.74
N THR A 35 -1.30 -8.67 12.38
CA THR A 35 -1.03 -10.00 11.83
C THR A 35 -0.22 -9.86 10.54
N HIS A 36 0.83 -10.68 10.41
CA HIS A 36 1.79 -10.67 9.30
C HIS A 36 2.64 -9.39 9.13
N ARG A 37 2.71 -8.49 10.12
CA ARG A 37 3.50 -7.23 10.04
C ARG A 37 4.90 -7.43 9.43
N GLN A 38 5.68 -8.36 10.00
CA GLN A 38 7.05 -8.62 9.55
C GLN A 38 7.11 -9.15 8.11
N PHE A 39 6.15 -9.98 7.70
CA PHE A 39 6.08 -10.48 6.32
C PHE A 39 5.76 -9.35 5.34
N LEU A 40 4.76 -8.51 5.64
CA LEU A 40 4.37 -7.38 4.80
C LEU A 40 5.46 -6.30 4.72
N SER A 41 6.08 -5.95 5.85
CA SER A 41 7.20 -4.99 5.89
C SER A 41 8.40 -5.49 5.08
N ALA A 42 8.79 -6.77 5.24
CA ALA A 42 9.87 -7.35 4.44
C ALA A 42 9.53 -7.44 2.95
N SER A 43 8.27 -7.79 2.63
CA SER A 43 7.72 -7.79 1.27
C SER A 43 7.85 -6.41 0.61
N LEU A 44 7.45 -5.34 1.29
CA LEU A 44 7.59 -3.99 0.77
C LEU A 44 9.08 -3.62 0.58
N GLN A 45 9.92 -3.83 1.60
CA GLN A 45 11.36 -3.56 1.54
C GLN A 45 12.05 -4.26 0.35
N LEU A 46 11.79 -5.55 0.15
CA LEU A 46 12.40 -6.33 -0.92
C LEU A 46 11.91 -5.89 -2.31
N SER A 47 10.66 -5.43 -2.42
CA SER A 47 10.14 -4.93 -3.70
C SER A 47 10.84 -3.63 -4.09
N LEU A 48 11.14 -2.76 -3.10
CA LEU A 48 11.90 -1.54 -3.31
C LEU A 48 13.34 -1.81 -3.74
N VAL A 49 13.99 -2.83 -3.16
CA VAL A 49 15.31 -3.28 -3.63
C VAL A 49 15.25 -3.76 -5.07
N ARG A 50 14.25 -4.58 -5.42
CA ARG A 50 14.09 -5.14 -6.77
C ARG A 50 13.93 -4.06 -7.83
N VAL A 51 13.17 -3.00 -7.54
CA VAL A 51 12.92 -1.89 -8.48
C VAL A 51 13.96 -0.77 -8.37
N GLN A 52 15.00 -0.96 -7.56
CA GLN A 52 16.06 0.02 -7.32
C GLN A 52 15.50 1.39 -6.89
N HIS A 53 14.49 1.37 -6.01
CA HIS A 53 13.98 2.61 -5.44
C HIS A 53 15.07 3.33 -4.65
N VAL A 54 15.10 4.66 -4.78
CA VAL A 54 16.04 5.54 -4.08
C VAL A 54 15.22 6.49 -3.23
N GLY A 55 15.54 6.52 -1.94
CA GLY A 55 14.86 7.35 -0.94
C GLY A 55 14.65 6.57 0.35
N PRO A 56 14.30 7.23 1.46
CA PRO A 56 14.05 6.53 2.71
C PRO A 56 12.74 5.73 2.69
N LEU A 57 12.69 4.65 3.46
CA LEU A 57 11.47 3.92 3.80
C LEU A 57 11.28 3.94 5.33
N THR A 58 10.19 4.52 5.82
CA THR A 58 9.84 4.49 7.25
C THR A 58 8.60 3.65 7.52
N GLU A 59 8.72 2.70 8.45
CA GLU A 59 7.58 2.03 9.09
C GLU A 59 7.20 2.76 10.39
N ILE A 60 5.99 3.31 10.44
CA ILE A 60 5.36 3.81 11.65
C ILE A 60 4.69 2.64 12.36
N ILE A 61 5.08 2.35 13.61
CA ILE A 61 4.55 1.20 14.36
C ILE A 61 3.86 1.67 15.63
N SER A 62 2.55 1.51 15.69
CA SER A 62 1.73 1.98 16.81
C SER A 62 1.51 0.90 17.87
N GLY A 63 1.64 1.28 19.14
CA GLY A 63 1.17 0.48 20.28
C GLY A 63 2.13 -0.59 20.80
N CYS A 64 3.44 -0.46 20.54
CA CYS A 64 4.42 -1.41 21.08
C CYS A 64 4.85 -1.11 22.51
N SER A 65 4.95 -2.15 23.34
CA SER A 65 5.72 -2.10 24.59
C SER A 65 7.23 -2.00 24.31
N ALA A 66 8.03 -1.59 25.29
CA ALA A 66 9.48 -1.45 25.13
C ALA A 66 10.15 -2.77 24.69
N GLU A 67 9.70 -3.91 25.21
CA GLU A 67 10.20 -5.24 24.86
C GLU A 67 9.88 -5.58 23.40
N LYS A 68 8.66 -5.25 22.94
CA LYS A 68 8.27 -5.44 21.54
C LYS A 68 9.06 -4.51 20.62
N GLN A 69 9.28 -3.25 21.01
CA GLN A 69 10.11 -2.32 20.24
C GLN A 69 11.53 -2.88 20.05
N ALA A 70 12.17 -3.35 21.13
CA ALA A 70 13.50 -3.96 21.08
C ALA A 70 13.52 -5.21 20.18
N SER A 71 12.51 -6.08 20.28
CA SER A 71 12.37 -7.26 19.43
C SER A 71 12.23 -6.90 17.95
N ILE A 72 11.45 -5.86 17.63
CA ILE A 72 11.27 -5.37 16.25
C ILE A 72 12.54 -4.72 15.71
N GLN A 73 13.23 -3.91 16.53
CA GLN A 73 14.50 -3.28 16.15
C GLN A 73 15.59 -4.30 15.85
N ALA A 74 15.56 -5.47 16.52
CA ALA A 74 16.47 -6.58 16.28
C ALA A 74 16.15 -7.39 15.01
N GLN A 75 15.02 -7.14 14.34
CA GLN A 75 14.67 -7.85 13.11
C GLN A 75 15.60 -7.46 11.96
N ALA A 76 15.83 -8.43 11.07
CA ALA A 76 16.57 -8.18 9.85
C ALA A 76 15.89 -7.11 8.97
N LYS A 77 16.69 -6.17 8.48
CA LYS A 77 16.30 -5.15 7.52
C LYS A 77 16.79 -5.56 6.13
N TYR A 78 15.99 -5.29 5.11
CA TYR A 78 16.27 -5.68 3.72
C TYR A 78 16.48 -4.49 2.80
N TYR A 79 15.97 -3.31 3.17
CA TYR A 79 16.16 -2.08 2.42
C TYR A 79 17.25 -1.18 3.03
N PRO A 80 18.13 -0.54 2.23
CA PRO A 80 19.30 0.18 2.74
C PRO A 80 18.99 1.32 3.73
N ASP A 81 18.02 2.20 3.42
CA ASP A 81 17.58 3.28 4.31
C ASP A 81 16.20 2.96 4.90
N TYR A 82 16.15 1.89 5.69
CA TYR A 82 14.96 1.45 6.41
C TYR A 82 14.93 1.97 7.86
N ARG A 83 13.90 2.77 8.15
CA ARG A 83 13.71 3.47 9.43
C ARG A 83 12.46 2.94 10.15
N LEU A 84 12.52 2.97 11.47
CA LEU A 84 11.41 2.60 12.35
C LEU A 84 11.01 3.84 13.15
N HIS A 85 9.71 4.14 13.20
CA HIS A 85 9.14 5.21 14.02
C HIS A 85 8.06 4.62 14.93
N PHE A 86 8.34 4.52 16.23
CA PHE A 86 7.39 3.94 17.18
C PHE A 86 6.48 5.01 17.76
N THR A 87 5.19 4.73 17.83
CA THR A 87 4.19 5.62 18.42
C THR A 87 3.38 4.91 19.50
N ARG A 88 2.64 5.67 20.30
CA ARG A 88 1.59 5.09 21.14
C ARG A 88 0.48 4.46 20.30
N ASP A 89 -0.37 3.65 20.93
CA ASP A 89 -1.61 3.16 20.31
C ASP A 89 -2.64 4.30 20.26
N TYR A 90 -3.10 4.65 19.06
CA TYR A 90 -4.17 5.62 18.83
C TYR A 90 -5.50 4.94 18.48
N ALA A 91 -5.56 3.61 18.43
CA ALA A 91 -6.79 2.88 18.09
C ALA A 91 -7.94 3.18 19.06
N LYS A 92 -7.65 3.55 20.31
CA LYS A 92 -8.65 4.03 21.27
C LYS A 92 -8.66 5.56 21.29
N TYR A 93 -9.81 6.14 20.95
CA TYR A 93 -10.09 7.56 21.14
C TYR A 93 -11.04 7.75 22.32
N GLU A 94 -10.76 8.74 23.18
CA GLU A 94 -11.56 9.03 24.36
C GLU A 94 -11.63 10.55 24.60
N SER A 95 -12.85 11.06 24.75
CA SER A 95 -13.18 12.45 25.05
C SER A 95 -14.41 12.48 25.95
N VAL A 96 -14.79 13.67 26.44
CA VAL A 96 -15.96 13.83 27.33
C VAL A 96 -17.26 13.31 26.70
N ASN A 97 -17.41 13.47 25.37
CA ASN A 97 -18.66 13.20 24.67
C ASN A 97 -18.59 12.01 23.69
N PHE A 98 -17.39 11.47 23.45
CA PHE A 98 -17.19 10.42 22.46
C PHE A 98 -16.02 9.51 22.83
N THR A 99 -16.30 8.21 22.88
CA THR A 99 -15.31 7.16 23.13
C THR A 99 -15.51 6.04 22.13
N GLU A 100 -14.41 5.63 21.49
CA GLU A 100 -14.43 4.58 20.49
C GLU A 100 -13.10 3.84 20.42
N ARG A 101 -13.16 2.58 19.97
CA ARG A 101 -12.02 1.88 19.42
C ARG A 101 -12.18 1.70 17.91
N TYR A 102 -11.24 2.23 17.14
CA TYR A 102 -11.19 2.17 15.68
C TYR A 102 -9.71 2.10 15.24
N ASP A 103 -9.25 0.90 14.90
CA ASP A 103 -7.83 0.64 14.59
C ASP A 103 -7.24 1.57 13.50
N PRO A 104 -7.99 1.98 12.45
CA PRO A 104 -7.46 2.92 11.45
C PRO A 104 -7.10 4.30 12.00
N TYR A 105 -7.47 4.69 13.23
CA TYR A 105 -6.89 5.90 13.86
C TYR A 105 -5.36 5.86 13.92
N ASN A 106 -4.74 4.69 13.98
CA ASN A 106 -3.28 4.60 13.96
C ASN A 106 -2.63 5.20 12.69
N LYS A 107 -3.35 5.27 11.56
CA LYS A 107 -2.86 5.87 10.32
C LYS A 107 -2.64 7.39 10.43
N PRO A 108 -3.68 8.24 10.53
CA PRO A 108 -3.51 9.70 10.54
C PRO A 108 -2.73 10.16 11.78
N PHE A 109 -3.01 9.58 12.96
CA PHE A 109 -2.35 9.99 14.19
C PHE A 109 -0.88 9.54 14.26
N GLY A 110 -0.56 8.35 13.72
CA GLY A 110 0.81 7.89 13.58
C GLY A 110 1.60 8.73 12.57
N LEU A 111 0.98 9.09 11.44
CA LEU A 111 1.58 9.98 10.45
C LEU A 111 1.87 11.36 11.04
N ARG A 112 0.93 11.94 11.80
CA ARG A 112 1.15 13.20 12.52
C ARG A 112 2.35 13.12 13.45
N ASP A 113 2.42 12.06 14.26
CA ASP A 113 3.51 11.87 15.20
C ASP A 113 4.87 11.75 14.48
N PHE A 114 4.92 11.00 13.38
CA PHE A 114 6.09 10.91 12.52
C PHE A 114 6.51 12.28 11.97
N LEU A 115 5.58 13.06 11.42
CA LEU A 115 5.88 14.35 10.80
C LEU A 115 6.49 15.34 11.80
N HIS A 116 6.05 15.32 13.05
CA HIS A 116 6.53 16.24 14.09
C HIS A 116 7.72 15.71 14.90
N HIS A 117 7.89 14.39 15.02
CA HIS A 117 8.82 13.77 15.98
C HIS A 117 9.81 12.78 15.37
N SER A 118 9.91 12.66 14.04
CA SER A 118 10.86 11.72 13.43
C SER A 118 12.31 11.98 13.89
N ALA A 119 13.03 10.92 14.23
CA ALA A 119 14.41 11.01 14.67
C ALA A 119 15.39 11.42 13.55
N THR A 120 14.96 11.29 12.28
CA THR A 120 15.77 11.63 11.11
C THR A 120 14.88 12.41 10.14
N PRO A 121 14.66 13.71 10.41
CA PRO A 121 13.87 14.56 9.54
C PRO A 121 14.62 14.81 8.22
N ASP A 122 13.85 14.97 7.15
CA ASP A 122 14.31 15.37 5.81
C ASP A 122 13.27 16.29 5.17
N ASN A 123 13.62 16.93 4.05
CA ASN A 123 12.70 17.85 3.34
C ASN A 123 12.06 17.20 2.10
N LEU A 124 12.13 15.87 2.00
CA LEU A 124 11.59 15.14 0.84
C LEU A 124 10.06 15.22 0.81
N ALA A 125 9.49 15.13 -0.39
CA ALA A 125 8.08 14.79 -0.51
C ALA A 125 7.83 13.41 0.11
N VAL A 126 6.70 13.26 0.78
CA VAL A 126 6.33 12.02 1.47
C VAL A 126 5.21 11.35 0.70
N ALA A 127 5.40 10.08 0.39
CA ALA A 127 4.34 9.19 -0.08
C ALA A 127 3.87 8.30 1.08
N PHE A 128 2.65 8.51 1.55
CA PHE A 128 2.03 7.66 2.56
C PHE A 128 1.30 6.50 1.89
N ILE A 129 1.73 5.27 2.21
CA ILE A 129 1.30 4.03 1.54
C ILE A 129 0.87 2.97 2.56
N ASP A 130 0.17 1.94 2.10
CA ASP A 130 -0.15 0.76 2.91
C ASP A 130 1.01 -0.26 2.92
N ALA A 131 1.05 -1.12 3.95
CA ALA A 131 2.08 -2.15 4.06
C ALA A 131 1.94 -3.26 3.00
N ASP A 132 0.76 -3.43 2.43
CA ASP A 132 0.44 -4.41 1.38
C ASP A 132 0.62 -3.85 -0.03
N TYR A 133 1.79 -3.25 -0.26
CA TYR A 133 2.25 -2.81 -1.57
C TYR A 133 3.37 -3.70 -2.11
N MET A 134 3.31 -3.98 -3.41
CA MET A 134 4.43 -4.55 -4.17
C MET A 134 4.76 -3.59 -5.31
N LEU A 135 5.96 -3.01 -5.30
CA LEU A 135 6.39 -2.11 -6.37
C LEU A 135 6.98 -2.88 -7.56
N PHE A 136 6.68 -2.38 -8.76
CA PHE A 136 7.23 -2.85 -10.03
C PHE A 136 8.10 -1.78 -10.71
N LYS A 137 7.98 -0.52 -10.30
CA LYS A 137 8.82 0.60 -10.74
C LYS A 137 9.22 1.47 -9.54
N PRO A 138 10.37 2.16 -9.59
CA PRO A 138 10.70 3.13 -8.54
C PRO A 138 9.72 4.30 -8.57
N LEU A 139 9.16 4.66 -7.41
CA LEU A 139 8.34 5.86 -7.28
C LEU A 139 9.23 7.11 -7.31
N ARG A 140 8.97 8.02 -8.26
CA ARG A 140 9.65 9.30 -8.42
C ARG A 140 8.64 10.38 -8.77
N ILE A 141 8.99 11.63 -8.50
CA ILE A 141 8.18 12.81 -8.79
C ILE A 141 9.02 13.85 -9.54
N ASN A 142 8.36 14.84 -10.13
CA ASN A 142 8.99 16.01 -10.77
C ASN A 142 10.10 15.66 -11.78
N THR A 143 9.98 14.52 -12.45
CA THR A 143 10.91 14.08 -13.51
C THR A 143 10.55 14.70 -14.86
N GLY A 144 9.37 15.32 -14.98
CA GLY A 144 8.83 15.84 -16.23
C GLY A 144 8.10 14.76 -17.03
N ALA A 145 7.80 13.62 -16.41
CA ALA A 145 7.07 12.54 -17.06
C ALA A 145 5.66 12.99 -17.42
N LYS A 146 5.22 12.64 -18.63
CA LYS A 146 3.87 12.88 -19.11
C LYS A 146 3.01 11.66 -18.82
N TRP A 147 1.92 11.87 -18.08
CA TRP A 147 1.10 10.78 -17.55
C TRP A 147 -0.34 10.79 -18.06
N ALA A 148 -0.58 11.47 -19.19
CA ALA A 148 -1.86 11.50 -19.89
C ALA A 148 -2.51 10.11 -20.03
N LYS A 149 -1.71 9.07 -20.33
CA LYS A 149 -2.20 7.69 -20.51
C LYS A 149 -2.72 7.01 -19.24
N TYR A 150 -2.37 7.53 -18.06
CA TYR A 150 -2.78 7.00 -16.76
C TYR A 150 -3.79 7.91 -16.05
N TYR A 151 -4.32 8.90 -16.76
CA TYR A 151 -5.28 9.85 -16.23
C TYR A 151 -6.68 9.51 -16.77
N GLN A 152 -7.67 9.55 -15.88
CA GLN A 152 -9.06 9.43 -16.30
C GLN A 152 -9.53 10.79 -16.79
N ASN A 153 -9.77 10.94 -18.10
CA ASN A 153 -10.23 12.20 -18.69
C ASN A 153 -11.49 12.75 -17.98
N THR A 154 -11.46 14.05 -17.68
CA THR A 154 -12.59 14.79 -17.14
C THR A 154 -12.84 16.05 -17.97
N THR A 155 -13.86 16.83 -17.59
CA THR A 155 -14.14 18.13 -18.21
C THR A 155 -13.33 19.27 -17.60
N LEU A 156 -12.58 19.02 -16.51
CA LEU A 156 -11.88 20.06 -15.74
C LEU A 156 -10.40 20.19 -16.07
N ARG A 157 -9.75 19.09 -16.47
CA ARG A 157 -8.35 19.10 -16.92
C ARG A 157 -8.18 18.32 -18.22
N ARG A 158 -7.21 18.74 -19.03
CA ARG A 158 -6.84 18.04 -20.26
C ARG A 158 -5.71 17.06 -19.98
N ALA A 159 -5.76 15.90 -20.62
CA ALA A 159 -4.80 14.83 -20.38
C ALA A 159 -3.34 15.24 -20.66
N GLU A 160 -3.12 16.08 -21.66
CA GLU A 160 -1.79 16.57 -22.04
C GLU A 160 -1.09 17.42 -20.96
N ASP A 161 -1.87 17.99 -20.05
CA ASP A 161 -1.40 18.82 -18.95
C ASP A 161 -0.98 17.95 -17.74
N ILE A 162 -1.25 16.65 -17.77
CA ILE A 162 -1.00 15.73 -16.66
C ILE A 162 0.46 15.26 -16.63
N SER A 163 1.12 15.51 -15.51
CA SER A 163 2.51 15.14 -15.23
C SER A 163 2.71 14.61 -13.81
N ASP A 164 3.95 14.26 -13.50
CA ASP A 164 4.39 13.77 -12.18
C ASP A 164 4.70 14.89 -11.18
N THR A 165 4.06 16.04 -11.32
CA THR A 165 4.35 17.23 -10.53
C THR A 165 3.87 17.09 -9.08
N VAL A 166 4.75 17.37 -8.14
CA VAL A 166 4.45 17.54 -6.71
C VAL A 166 5.15 18.79 -6.22
N GLU A 167 4.37 19.74 -5.75
CA GLU A 167 4.78 21.01 -5.14
C GLU A 167 3.71 21.46 -4.14
N ASN A 168 3.94 22.54 -3.39
CA ASN A 168 2.96 22.97 -2.40
C ASN A 168 1.60 23.26 -3.05
N GLY A 169 0.54 22.62 -2.57
CA GLY A 169 -0.80 22.68 -3.13
C GLY A 169 -1.07 21.73 -4.29
N VAL A 170 -0.07 20.96 -4.75
CA VAL A 170 -0.19 19.99 -5.85
C VAL A 170 0.36 18.63 -5.43
N ALA A 171 -0.53 17.65 -5.38
CA ALA A 171 -0.25 16.30 -4.91
C ALA A 171 -0.55 15.25 -6.00
N LEU A 172 -0.16 14.01 -5.74
CA LEU A 172 -0.53 12.84 -6.54
C LEU A 172 -1.21 11.80 -5.65
N ALA A 173 -2.21 11.10 -6.19
CA ALA A 173 -2.81 9.96 -5.52
C ALA A 173 -3.28 8.91 -6.53
N GLN A 174 -3.47 7.68 -6.06
CA GLN A 174 -4.19 6.69 -6.85
C GLN A 174 -5.64 7.14 -7.01
N ASN A 175 -6.18 7.00 -8.22
CA ASN A 175 -7.60 7.14 -8.46
C ASN A 175 -8.33 5.90 -7.90
N MET A 176 -9.04 6.09 -6.79
CA MET A 176 -9.91 5.10 -6.15
C MET A 176 -11.39 5.49 -6.27
N LYS A 177 -11.79 6.19 -7.34
CA LYS A 177 -13.16 6.64 -7.57
C LYS A 177 -14.20 5.53 -7.51
N ALA A 178 -13.87 4.30 -7.92
CA ALA A 178 -14.78 3.16 -7.80
C ALA A 178 -15.09 2.76 -6.34
N PHE A 179 -14.22 3.09 -5.39
CA PHE A 179 -14.39 2.81 -3.97
C PHE A 179 -14.88 4.01 -3.16
N LEU A 180 -14.29 5.18 -3.41
CA LEU A 180 -14.43 6.35 -2.54
C LEU A 180 -15.32 7.46 -3.12
N GLY A 181 -15.62 7.42 -4.42
CA GLY A 181 -16.33 8.49 -5.10
C GLY A 181 -17.79 8.63 -4.65
N GLY A 182 -18.21 9.86 -4.38
CA GLY A 182 -19.60 10.26 -4.15
C GLY A 182 -20.14 9.87 -2.78
N ARG A 183 -19.27 9.59 -1.81
CA ARG A 183 -19.68 9.18 -0.46
C ARG A 183 -19.96 10.40 0.41
N TRP A 184 -19.02 11.33 0.49
CA TRP A 184 -19.18 12.57 1.26
C TRP A 184 -19.46 13.75 0.33
N TYR A 185 -18.82 13.79 -0.84
CA TYR A 185 -18.95 14.88 -1.81
C TYR A 185 -19.95 14.55 -2.93
N ASN A 186 -21.21 14.37 -2.58
CA ASN A 186 -22.28 14.16 -3.57
C ASN A 186 -23.34 15.26 -3.52
N ASP A 187 -24.05 15.46 -4.62
CA ASP A 187 -25.08 16.52 -4.75
C ASP A 187 -26.41 16.18 -4.05
N ILE A 188 -26.57 14.96 -3.55
CA ILE A 188 -27.85 14.44 -3.02
C ILE A 188 -27.92 14.62 -1.49
N ASN A 189 -26.86 14.26 -0.78
CA ASN A 189 -26.76 14.28 0.67
C ASN A 189 -25.34 14.64 1.11
N ARG A 190 -25.16 15.91 1.49
CA ARG A 190 -23.92 16.47 2.05
C ARG A 190 -23.93 16.50 3.58
N THR A 191 -24.88 15.87 4.26
CA THR A 191 -25.03 15.99 5.73
C THR A 191 -23.77 15.54 6.46
N ILE A 192 -23.18 14.39 6.10
CA ILE A 192 -21.95 13.91 6.74
C ILE A 192 -20.80 14.91 6.50
N LEU A 193 -20.60 15.33 5.25
CA LEU A 193 -19.58 16.31 4.90
C LEU A 193 -19.75 17.61 5.71
N ASN A 194 -20.97 18.15 5.79
CA ASN A 194 -21.25 19.38 6.51
C ASN A 194 -21.04 19.23 8.03
N LEU A 195 -21.33 18.06 8.59
CA LEU A 195 -21.06 17.78 10.02
C LEU A 195 -19.57 17.61 10.31
N VAL A 196 -18.80 17.09 9.35
CA VAL A 196 -17.35 16.90 9.48
C VAL A 196 -16.60 18.21 9.26
N CYS A 197 -16.88 18.89 8.15
CA CYS A 197 -16.24 20.15 7.78
C CYS A 197 -16.72 21.34 8.60
N GLY A 198 -17.99 21.37 9.04
CA GLY A 198 -18.58 22.55 9.65
C GLY A 198 -18.47 23.76 8.71
N ASP A 199 -17.94 24.87 9.23
CA ASP A 199 -17.71 26.10 8.46
C ASP A 199 -16.35 26.12 7.73
N ASN A 200 -15.58 25.04 7.79
CA ASN A 200 -14.27 24.98 7.14
C ASN A 200 -14.39 24.92 5.60
N PRO A 201 -13.37 25.40 4.85
CA PRO A 201 -13.37 25.41 3.38
C PRO A 201 -13.83 24.13 2.69
N CYS A 202 -13.54 22.95 3.27
CA CYS A 202 -13.93 21.68 2.71
C CYS A 202 -15.45 21.48 2.54
N ALA A 203 -16.28 22.22 3.29
CA ALA A 203 -17.75 22.20 3.14
C ALA A 203 -18.25 22.90 1.88
N SER A 204 -17.47 23.82 1.30
CA SER A 204 -17.94 24.74 0.25
C SER A 204 -17.53 24.35 -1.17
N VAL A 205 -16.77 23.27 -1.34
CA VAL A 205 -16.28 22.82 -2.65
C VAL A 205 -17.40 22.13 -3.46
N SER A 206 -17.37 22.34 -4.78
CA SER A 206 -18.31 21.70 -5.70
C SER A 206 -18.06 20.20 -5.78
N SER A 207 -19.09 19.39 -6.05
CA SER A 207 -18.86 17.96 -6.27
C SER A 207 -17.94 17.71 -7.47
N ALA A 208 -18.02 18.52 -8.54
CA ALA A 208 -17.12 18.40 -9.68
C ALA A 208 -15.64 18.56 -9.30
N ASP A 209 -15.30 19.58 -8.52
CA ASP A 209 -13.94 19.79 -8.02
C ASP A 209 -13.51 18.70 -7.05
N ALA A 210 -14.41 18.27 -6.15
CA ALA A 210 -14.12 17.20 -5.20
C ALA A 210 -13.74 15.89 -5.89
N PHE A 211 -14.49 15.51 -6.93
CA PHE A 211 -14.22 14.32 -7.72
C PHE A 211 -12.99 14.43 -8.63
N GLU A 212 -12.54 15.65 -8.93
CA GLU A 212 -11.35 15.89 -9.75
C GLU A 212 -10.06 15.86 -8.93
N PHE A 213 -10.10 16.38 -7.71
CA PHE A 213 -8.90 16.72 -6.95
C PHE A 213 -8.77 16.07 -5.57
N PHE A 214 -9.85 15.59 -4.93
CA PHE A 214 -9.79 15.32 -3.49
C PHE A 214 -10.40 13.97 -3.06
N GLU A 215 -11.71 13.78 -3.22
CA GLU A 215 -12.45 12.64 -2.65
C GLU A 215 -11.99 11.26 -3.15
N PRO A 216 -11.72 11.05 -4.46
CA PRO A 216 -11.34 9.74 -4.95
C PRO A 216 -9.87 9.40 -4.72
N SER A 217 -9.18 10.11 -3.84
CA SER A 217 -7.76 9.88 -3.52
C SER A 217 -7.59 8.58 -2.74
N GLY A 218 -6.80 7.67 -3.30
CA GLY A 218 -6.28 6.49 -2.62
C GLY A 218 -4.76 6.52 -2.47
N THR A 219 -4.24 5.62 -1.64
CA THR A 219 -2.79 5.43 -1.50
C THR A 219 -2.17 5.05 -2.85
N PRO A 220 -0.91 5.42 -3.15
CA PRO A 220 -0.04 6.28 -2.35
C PRO A 220 -0.54 7.74 -2.33
N TYR A 221 -0.55 8.36 -1.15
CA TYR A 221 -0.80 9.79 -1.01
C TYR A 221 0.53 10.52 -1.09
N ILE A 222 0.80 11.25 -2.18
CA ILE A 222 2.12 11.85 -2.44
C ILE A 222 2.00 13.36 -2.44
N GLN A 223 2.62 14.03 -1.47
CA GLN A 223 2.62 15.49 -1.38
C GLN A 223 3.89 15.97 -0.67
N THR A 224 4.14 17.28 -0.72
CA THR A 224 5.29 17.86 -0.03
C THR A 224 5.16 17.68 1.48
N ARG A 225 6.29 17.65 2.19
CA ARG A 225 6.26 17.63 3.67
C ARG A 225 5.56 18.86 4.24
N HIS A 226 5.67 20.00 3.56
CA HIS A 226 4.95 21.23 3.90
C HIS A 226 3.43 21.00 3.91
N ASP A 227 2.88 20.48 2.81
CA ASP A 227 1.44 20.20 2.72
C ASP A 227 1.00 19.15 3.74
N TRP A 228 1.82 18.12 3.98
CA TRP A 228 1.54 17.13 5.03
C TRP A 228 1.37 17.75 6.41
N LEU A 229 2.24 18.69 6.81
CA LEU A 229 2.16 19.33 8.12
C LEU A 229 0.87 20.16 8.30
N HIS A 230 0.30 20.67 7.20
CA HIS A 230 -0.99 21.36 7.23
C HIS A 230 -2.14 20.35 7.25
N VAL A 231 -2.16 19.40 6.32
CA VAL A 231 -3.26 18.44 6.12
C VAL A 231 -3.43 17.48 7.30
N VAL A 232 -2.34 17.07 7.96
CA VAL A 232 -2.40 15.95 8.91
C VAL A 232 -3.22 16.27 10.18
N GLU A 233 -3.30 17.54 10.59
CA GLU A 233 -4.11 17.91 11.75
C GLU A 233 -5.60 17.76 11.45
N ASP A 234 -6.05 18.27 10.31
CA ASP A 234 -7.43 18.11 9.86
C ASP A 234 -7.75 16.66 9.49
N TYR A 235 -6.79 15.92 8.97
CA TYR A 235 -6.96 14.48 8.74
C TYR A 235 -7.26 13.73 10.05
N CYS A 236 -6.52 14.02 11.13
CA CYS A 236 -6.81 13.46 12.45
C CYS A 236 -8.21 13.89 12.95
N ASN A 237 -8.50 15.19 12.91
CA ASN A 237 -9.73 15.76 13.44
C ASN A 237 -10.98 15.27 12.68
N PHE A 238 -10.93 15.29 11.36
CA PHE A 238 -12.02 14.86 10.49
C PHE A 238 -12.23 13.35 10.53
N THR A 239 -11.18 12.55 10.79
CA THR A 239 -11.37 11.11 11.01
C THR A 239 -12.19 10.88 12.27
N VAL A 240 -11.84 11.52 13.39
CA VAL A 240 -12.63 11.43 14.63
C VAL A 240 -14.06 11.93 14.39
N LYS A 241 -14.21 13.11 13.77
CA LYS A 241 -15.53 13.70 13.55
C LYS A 241 -16.40 12.85 12.62
N GLY A 242 -15.80 12.27 11.58
CA GLY A 242 -16.48 11.34 10.69
C GLY A 242 -16.97 10.09 11.43
N ARG A 243 -16.19 9.58 12.38
CA ARG A 243 -16.57 8.42 13.19
C ARG A 243 -17.65 8.73 14.23
N GLU A 244 -17.70 9.96 14.74
CA GLU A 244 -18.82 10.43 15.59
C GLU A 244 -20.16 10.37 14.86
N VAL A 245 -20.18 10.67 13.55
CA VAL A 245 -21.42 10.82 12.78
C VAL A 245 -21.70 9.64 11.83
N SER A 246 -20.71 8.79 11.57
CA SER A 246 -20.77 7.63 10.67
C SER A 246 -19.99 6.45 11.24
N LYS A 247 -20.38 6.03 12.45
CA LYS A 247 -19.67 4.99 13.21
C LYS A 247 -19.64 3.61 12.52
N ASP A 248 -20.57 3.31 11.63
CA ASP A 248 -20.61 2.00 10.98
C ASP A 248 -19.80 1.94 9.68
N ASP A 249 -19.32 3.08 9.18
CA ASP A 249 -18.54 3.13 7.94
C ASP A 249 -17.05 2.85 8.20
N TRP A 250 -16.55 1.77 7.59
CA TRP A 250 -15.19 1.29 7.79
C TRP A 250 -14.12 2.09 7.04
N MET A 251 -14.51 2.96 6.09
CA MET A 251 -13.60 3.78 5.27
C MET A 251 -13.54 5.25 5.70
N VAL A 252 -14.09 5.61 6.86
CA VAL A 252 -14.17 7.02 7.33
C VAL A 252 -12.84 7.76 7.27
N GLU A 253 -11.75 7.06 7.57
CA GLU A 253 -10.39 7.62 7.54
C GLU A 253 -9.99 8.06 6.12
N MET A 254 -10.35 7.30 5.09
CA MET A 254 -10.03 7.65 3.70
C MET A 254 -10.84 8.86 3.23
N TYR A 255 -12.12 8.95 3.60
CA TYR A 255 -12.93 10.14 3.27
C TYR A 255 -12.45 11.38 4.01
N ALA A 256 -12.03 11.21 5.27
CA ALA A 256 -11.46 12.29 6.08
C ALA A 256 -10.16 12.85 5.46
N TYR A 257 -9.33 12.00 4.85
CA TYR A 257 -8.16 12.47 4.08
C TYR A 257 -8.58 13.38 2.91
N GLY A 258 -9.58 12.96 2.12
CA GLY A 258 -10.13 13.78 1.04
C GLY A 258 -10.69 15.13 1.54
N ALA A 259 -11.41 15.13 2.67
CA ALA A 259 -11.89 16.36 3.28
C ALA A 259 -10.75 17.26 3.79
N ALA A 260 -9.71 16.69 4.41
CA ALA A 260 -8.58 17.44 4.94
C ALA A 260 -7.76 18.11 3.82
N THR A 261 -7.47 17.39 2.74
CA THR A 261 -6.78 17.93 1.56
C THR A 261 -7.61 19.01 0.86
N THR A 262 -8.93 18.82 0.77
CA THR A 262 -9.86 19.86 0.31
C THR A 262 -9.76 21.11 1.18
N ASN A 263 -9.66 20.94 2.50
CA ASN A 263 -9.64 22.05 3.44
C ASN A 263 -8.43 22.97 3.29
N HIS A 264 -7.29 22.36 2.92
CA HIS A 264 -6.04 23.06 2.65
C HIS A 264 -5.80 23.35 1.17
N ASN A 265 -6.78 23.06 0.29
CA ASN A 265 -6.67 23.23 -1.16
C ASN A 265 -5.42 22.55 -1.75
N VAL A 266 -5.07 21.36 -1.24
CA VAL A 266 -4.00 20.51 -1.77
C VAL A 266 -4.60 19.61 -2.84
N LYS A 267 -4.43 19.97 -4.10
CA LYS A 267 -5.13 19.35 -5.23
C LYS A 267 -4.37 18.15 -5.76
N HIS A 268 -5.01 16.99 -5.82
CA HIS A 268 -4.40 15.79 -6.37
C HIS A 268 -4.54 15.71 -7.89
N THR A 269 -3.47 15.25 -8.52
CA THR A 269 -3.54 14.56 -9.79
C THR A 269 -3.83 13.08 -9.52
N LEU A 270 -5.07 12.68 -9.79
CA LEU A 270 -5.55 11.33 -9.56
C LEU A 270 -5.17 10.42 -10.73
N LEU A 271 -4.31 9.45 -10.47
CA LEU A 271 -3.68 8.61 -11.48
C LEU A 271 -4.08 7.15 -11.28
N GLN A 272 -4.25 6.44 -12.38
CA GLN A 272 -4.75 5.07 -12.37
C GLN A 272 -3.68 4.02 -12.02
N HIS A 273 -2.39 4.38 -12.11
CA HIS A 273 -1.26 3.45 -12.16
C HIS A 273 -0.32 3.49 -10.95
N LEU A 274 -0.63 4.29 -9.91
CA LEU A 274 0.28 4.43 -8.77
C LEU A 274 0.16 3.27 -7.78
N GLY A 275 -1.05 2.74 -7.61
CA GLY A 275 -1.35 1.64 -6.71
C GLY A 275 -2.74 1.01 -6.97
N PRO A 276 -3.07 0.59 -8.21
CA PRO A 276 -4.34 -0.07 -8.47
C PRO A 276 -4.47 -1.34 -7.61
N ALA A 277 -5.70 -1.66 -7.21
CA ALA A 277 -6.03 -2.68 -6.22
C ALA A 277 -7.01 -3.73 -6.74
N THR A 278 -7.90 -3.36 -7.67
CA THR A 278 -9.03 -4.18 -8.11
C THR A 278 -9.08 -4.30 -9.63
N PRO A 279 -8.68 -5.44 -10.20
CA PRO A 279 -8.72 -5.66 -11.65
C PRO A 279 -10.05 -5.37 -12.33
N GLU A 280 -11.18 -5.53 -11.63
CA GLU A 280 -12.52 -5.26 -12.19
C GLU A 280 -12.72 -3.77 -12.54
N PHE A 281 -11.97 -2.86 -11.91
CA PHE A 281 -12.12 -1.41 -12.03
C PHE A 281 -11.29 -0.79 -13.15
N LEU A 282 -11.31 -1.43 -14.33
CA LEU A 282 -10.57 -1.06 -15.55
C LEU A 282 -10.71 0.42 -15.97
N ASN A 283 -11.76 1.12 -15.55
CA ASN A 283 -12.02 2.53 -15.91
C ASN A 283 -11.36 3.53 -14.96
N THR A 284 -11.08 3.15 -13.71
CA THR A 284 -10.51 4.02 -12.68
C THR A 284 -9.12 3.58 -12.25
N GLU A 285 -8.68 2.40 -12.69
CA GLU A 285 -7.42 1.78 -12.34
C GLU A 285 -6.73 1.22 -13.59
N TYR A 286 -5.39 1.28 -13.60
CA TYR A 286 -4.60 0.87 -14.76
C TYR A 286 -4.38 -0.64 -14.73
N TRP A 287 -5.20 -1.33 -15.52
CA TRP A 287 -5.17 -2.79 -15.73
C TRP A 287 -5.14 -3.09 -17.22
N ASN A 288 -4.31 -2.36 -17.98
CA ASN A 288 -4.12 -2.61 -19.40
C ASN A 288 -2.62 -2.79 -19.71
N PHE A 289 -2.02 -3.74 -19.00
CA PHE A 289 -0.58 -4.01 -19.05
C PHE A 289 -0.24 -5.50 -19.26
N ILE A 290 -1.23 -6.38 -19.28
CA ILE A 290 -1.03 -7.80 -19.61
C ILE A 290 -1.35 -7.96 -21.07
N GLU A 291 -0.36 -8.40 -21.83
CA GLU A 291 -0.48 -8.69 -23.25
C GLU A 291 -1.21 -10.03 -23.47
N GLU A 292 -1.84 -10.18 -24.63
CA GLU A 292 -2.60 -11.41 -24.93
C GLU A 292 -1.71 -12.65 -25.08
N ASP A 293 -0.45 -12.46 -25.47
CA ASP A 293 0.56 -13.48 -25.69
C ASP A 293 1.51 -13.68 -24.49
N MET A 294 1.21 -13.06 -23.33
CA MET A 294 1.95 -13.28 -22.10
C MET A 294 1.96 -14.76 -21.70
N ASP A 295 3.14 -15.26 -21.32
CA ASP A 295 3.31 -16.62 -20.83
C ASP A 295 2.46 -16.90 -19.58
N ASN A 296 2.08 -18.16 -19.38
CA ASN A 296 1.25 -18.55 -18.24
C ASN A 296 1.98 -18.24 -16.91
N PRO A 297 1.51 -17.27 -16.11
CA PRO A 297 2.19 -16.81 -14.91
C PRO A 297 2.13 -17.85 -13.79
N CYS A 298 1.39 -18.94 -13.94
CA CYS A 298 1.26 -20.01 -12.95
C CYS A 298 2.06 -21.28 -13.33
N LEU A 299 2.77 -21.27 -14.48
CA LEU A 299 3.50 -22.43 -14.97
C LEU A 299 4.87 -22.62 -14.29
N ASP A 300 5.71 -21.59 -14.30
CA ASP A 300 6.99 -21.60 -13.59
C ASP A 300 6.76 -21.43 -12.07
N PRO A 301 7.25 -22.32 -11.19
CA PRO A 301 7.01 -22.21 -9.75
C PRO A 301 7.85 -21.18 -8.99
N PHE A 302 8.78 -20.50 -9.65
CA PHE A 302 9.79 -19.63 -9.03
C PHE A 302 9.82 -18.23 -9.64
N GLU A 303 9.83 -18.13 -10.98
CA GLU A 303 10.04 -16.85 -11.66
C GLU A 303 8.74 -16.08 -11.83
N VAL A 304 8.78 -14.79 -11.46
CA VAL A 304 7.64 -13.89 -11.64
C VAL A 304 7.59 -13.42 -13.09
N GLU A 305 6.47 -13.70 -13.76
CA GLU A 305 6.20 -13.22 -15.11
C GLU A 305 5.85 -11.73 -15.06
N LEU A 306 6.71 -10.87 -15.58
CA LEU A 306 6.53 -9.42 -15.49
C LEU A 306 6.01 -8.85 -16.82
N PRO A 307 4.93 -8.05 -16.80
CA PRO A 307 4.49 -7.32 -17.99
C PRO A 307 5.56 -6.30 -18.44
N PHE A 308 5.46 -5.87 -19.69
CA PHE A 308 6.34 -4.84 -20.24
C PHE A 308 6.14 -3.48 -19.56
N ASP A 309 4.88 -3.12 -19.26
CA ASP A 309 4.53 -1.82 -18.69
C ASP A 309 3.63 -1.93 -17.44
N PRO A 310 4.15 -2.45 -16.30
CA PRO A 310 3.37 -2.58 -15.07
C PRO A 310 3.02 -1.20 -14.47
N PRO A 311 2.05 -1.12 -13.53
CA PRO A 311 1.88 0.06 -12.69
C PRO A 311 3.13 0.32 -11.83
N VAL A 312 3.18 1.46 -11.12
CA VAL A 312 4.29 1.74 -10.19
C VAL A 312 4.34 0.69 -9.09
N GLY A 313 3.19 0.38 -8.50
CA GLY A 313 3.00 -0.74 -7.60
C GLY A 313 1.57 -1.26 -7.66
N ILE A 314 1.32 -2.36 -6.96
CA ILE A 314 -0.02 -2.90 -6.71
C ILE A 314 -0.30 -2.82 -5.22
N HIS A 315 -1.47 -2.27 -4.87
CA HIS A 315 -2.03 -2.36 -3.53
C HIS A 315 -2.82 -3.67 -3.42
N TYR A 316 -2.22 -4.74 -2.88
CA TYR A 316 -2.81 -6.08 -2.90
C TYR A 316 -3.84 -6.33 -1.78
N ALA A 317 -4.81 -5.42 -1.65
CA ALA A 317 -5.83 -5.44 -0.60
C ALA A 317 -7.01 -6.38 -0.86
N MET A 318 -7.15 -6.88 -2.08
CA MET A 318 -8.34 -7.61 -2.55
C MET A 318 -8.09 -9.12 -2.69
N TYR A 319 -9.13 -9.84 -3.11
CA TYR A 319 -9.04 -11.26 -3.47
C TYR A 319 -8.61 -11.40 -4.93
N TYR A 320 -7.56 -12.18 -5.18
CA TYR A 320 -7.03 -12.39 -6.54
C TYR A 320 -7.04 -13.87 -6.90
N GLY A 321 -7.79 -14.22 -7.95
CA GLY A 321 -7.86 -15.57 -8.51
C GLY A 321 -8.95 -15.71 -9.57
N LEU A 322 -9.05 -16.91 -10.14
CA LEU A 322 -10.03 -17.22 -11.19
C LEU A 322 -11.50 -17.17 -10.75
N PRO A 323 -11.91 -17.70 -9.58
CA PRO A 323 -13.33 -17.83 -9.22
C PRO A 323 -13.99 -16.47 -8.94
N ASP A 324 -15.31 -16.38 -9.14
CA ASP A 324 -16.09 -15.18 -8.79
C ASP A 324 -16.49 -15.12 -7.32
N LYS A 325 -16.70 -16.28 -6.71
CA LYS A 325 -17.08 -16.38 -5.31
C LYS A 325 -15.81 -16.43 -4.48
N ILE A 326 -15.64 -15.47 -3.57
CA ILE A 326 -14.48 -15.40 -2.69
C ILE A 326 -14.29 -16.71 -1.90
N ASP A 327 -15.38 -17.40 -1.55
CA ASP A 327 -15.37 -18.65 -0.79
C ASP A 327 -15.21 -19.92 -1.66
N ALA A 328 -14.77 -19.76 -2.91
CA ALA A 328 -14.53 -20.85 -3.84
C ALA A 328 -13.15 -20.73 -4.48
N GLY A 329 -12.51 -21.89 -4.75
CA GLY A 329 -11.30 -21.98 -5.54
C GLY A 329 -10.05 -21.37 -4.92
N TYR A 330 -9.00 -21.28 -5.73
CA TYR A 330 -7.73 -20.70 -5.33
C TYR A 330 -7.81 -19.18 -5.38
N MET A 331 -7.36 -18.50 -4.33
CA MET A 331 -7.19 -17.05 -4.35
C MET A 331 -6.08 -16.62 -3.40
N TYR A 332 -5.24 -15.70 -3.85
CA TYR A 332 -4.39 -14.96 -2.94
C TYR A 332 -5.23 -13.92 -2.19
N TYR A 333 -5.10 -13.91 -0.86
CA TYR A 333 -5.62 -12.86 0.01
C TYR A 333 -4.73 -12.76 1.25
N LYS A 334 -4.33 -11.55 1.64
CA LYS A 334 -3.36 -11.36 2.73
C LYS A 334 -3.81 -11.94 4.08
N TYR A 335 -5.11 -12.02 4.34
CA TYR A 335 -5.65 -12.60 5.58
C TYR A 335 -5.87 -14.13 5.51
N ARG A 336 -5.56 -14.77 4.37
CA ARG A 336 -5.48 -16.24 4.25
C ARG A 336 -4.09 -16.79 4.53
N ILE A 337 -3.11 -15.93 4.76
CA ILE A 337 -1.76 -16.37 5.09
C ILE A 337 -1.79 -16.99 6.51
N PRO A 338 -1.23 -18.19 6.73
CA PRO A 338 -1.17 -18.76 8.08
C PRO A 338 -0.32 -17.89 9.02
N LYS A 339 -0.76 -17.70 10.27
CA LYS A 339 -0.10 -16.79 11.23
C LYS A 339 1.34 -17.16 11.57
N ASP A 340 1.67 -18.44 11.42
CA ASP A 340 2.97 -19.03 11.70
C ASP A 340 3.88 -19.11 10.46
N ILE A 341 3.51 -18.54 9.32
CA ILE A 341 4.26 -18.63 8.03
C ILE A 341 5.77 -18.34 8.13
N LEU A 342 6.20 -17.53 9.10
CA LEU A 342 7.61 -17.16 9.33
C LEU A 342 8.41 -18.16 10.16
N LYS A 343 7.80 -19.22 10.71
CA LYS A 343 8.54 -20.25 11.47
C LYS A 343 9.42 -21.08 10.53
N CYS A 344 10.54 -21.59 11.04
CA CYS A 344 11.51 -22.32 10.24
C CYS A 344 10.93 -23.60 9.63
N ASP A 345 10.07 -24.31 10.35
CA ASP A 345 9.45 -25.56 9.88
C ASP A 345 8.21 -25.33 9.01
N SER A 346 7.73 -24.08 8.92
CA SER A 346 6.59 -23.75 8.07
C SER A 346 6.95 -23.91 6.60
N GLN A 347 6.04 -24.51 5.85
CA GLN A 347 6.12 -24.65 4.40
C GLN A 347 6.08 -23.28 3.70
N LEU A 348 6.38 -23.30 2.40
CA LEU A 348 6.17 -22.19 1.48
C LEU A 348 4.79 -22.32 0.80
N PHE A 349 4.35 -21.26 0.12
CA PHE A 349 3.11 -21.28 -0.65
C PHE A 349 3.24 -22.19 -1.87
N LYS A 350 2.17 -22.92 -2.16
CA LYS A 350 1.99 -23.70 -3.37
C LYS A 350 1.18 -22.88 -4.38
N LEU A 351 1.62 -22.85 -5.62
CA LEU A 351 0.87 -22.21 -6.71
C LEU A 351 -0.48 -22.91 -6.97
N PRO A 352 -1.48 -22.16 -7.48
CA PRO A 352 -2.67 -22.79 -8.04
C PRO A 352 -2.31 -23.62 -9.29
N PRO A 353 -3.20 -24.51 -9.74
CA PRO A 353 -3.01 -25.24 -10.99
C PRO A 353 -2.78 -24.26 -12.16
N PRO A 354 -1.82 -24.53 -13.07
CA PRO A 354 -1.60 -23.70 -14.26
C PRO A 354 -2.84 -23.58 -15.15
N SER A 355 -3.80 -24.50 -15.01
CA SER A 355 -5.07 -24.43 -15.71
C SER A 355 -5.90 -23.21 -15.35
N GLU A 356 -5.70 -22.57 -14.17
CA GLU A 356 -6.43 -21.35 -13.82
C GLU A 356 -6.24 -20.24 -14.86
N TRP A 357 -5.06 -20.16 -15.49
CA TRP A 357 -4.77 -19.22 -16.57
C TRP A 357 -5.51 -19.58 -17.87
N THR A 358 -5.41 -20.83 -18.31
CA THR A 358 -6.02 -21.27 -19.58
C THR A 358 -7.54 -21.39 -19.49
N ASP A 359 -8.08 -21.63 -18.29
CA ASP A 359 -9.53 -21.75 -18.07
C ASP A 359 -10.25 -20.40 -18.19
N ILE A 360 -9.56 -19.28 -18.11
CA ILE A 360 -10.16 -17.94 -18.27
C ILE A 360 -10.90 -17.84 -19.60
N ASP A 361 -10.24 -18.20 -20.70
CA ASP A 361 -10.80 -18.06 -22.04
C ASP A 361 -11.99 -19.01 -22.26
N ARG A 362 -11.96 -20.18 -21.60
CA ARG A 362 -13.05 -21.16 -21.63
C ARG A 362 -14.27 -20.70 -20.81
N LEU A 363 -14.04 -20.22 -19.58
CA LEU A 363 -15.09 -19.85 -18.64
C LEU A 363 -15.77 -18.53 -18.99
N TYR A 364 -15.00 -17.58 -19.53
CA TYR A 364 -15.47 -16.22 -19.84
C TYR A 364 -15.42 -15.94 -21.34
N LYS A 365 -15.65 -16.97 -22.17
CA LYS A 365 -15.60 -16.88 -23.64
C LYS A 365 -16.49 -15.76 -24.19
N ASP A 366 -17.68 -15.59 -23.61
CA ASP A 366 -18.73 -14.66 -24.03
C ASP A 366 -18.67 -13.31 -23.28
N ASP A 367 -17.69 -13.11 -22.40
CA ASP A 367 -17.52 -11.87 -21.64
C ASP A 367 -16.07 -11.35 -21.74
N PRO A 368 -15.74 -10.61 -22.81
CA PRO A 368 -14.39 -10.07 -23.03
C PRO A 368 -13.88 -9.19 -21.89
N LYS A 369 -14.75 -8.39 -21.29
CA LYS A 369 -14.38 -7.51 -20.17
C LYS A 369 -14.00 -8.35 -18.95
N LYS A 370 -14.77 -9.41 -18.66
CA LYS A 370 -14.48 -10.32 -17.56
C LYS A 370 -13.24 -11.14 -17.79
N ARG A 371 -13.05 -11.64 -19.00
CA ARG A 371 -11.81 -12.30 -19.41
C ARG A 371 -10.60 -11.42 -19.15
N GLN A 372 -10.64 -10.13 -19.54
CA GLN A 372 -9.55 -9.19 -19.30
C GLN A 372 -9.22 -9.06 -17.82
N TRP A 373 -10.18 -8.70 -16.95
CA TRP A 373 -9.84 -8.50 -15.55
C TRP A 373 -9.49 -9.81 -14.82
N LYS A 374 -10.02 -10.96 -15.25
CA LYS A 374 -9.63 -12.27 -14.72
C LYS A 374 -8.20 -12.66 -15.10
N ARG A 375 -7.70 -12.27 -16.29
CA ARG A 375 -6.27 -12.40 -16.63
C ARG A 375 -5.40 -11.67 -15.60
N HIS A 376 -5.74 -10.42 -15.29
CA HIS A 376 -5.04 -9.67 -14.25
C HIS A 376 -5.16 -10.29 -12.85
N ALA A 377 -6.34 -10.80 -12.47
CA ALA A 377 -6.55 -11.44 -11.18
C ALA A 377 -5.71 -12.73 -11.01
N VAL A 378 -5.66 -13.60 -12.03
CA VAL A 378 -4.86 -14.83 -12.00
C VAL A 378 -3.36 -14.54 -12.10
N TRP A 379 -2.96 -13.57 -12.94
CA TRP A 379 -1.58 -13.10 -12.97
C TRP A 379 -1.12 -12.62 -11.60
N LEU A 380 -1.93 -11.78 -10.95
CA LEU A 380 -1.59 -11.21 -9.65
C LEU A 380 -1.56 -12.27 -8.55
N GLN A 381 -2.49 -13.23 -8.56
CA GLN A 381 -2.49 -14.39 -7.67
C GLN A 381 -1.17 -15.16 -7.75
N CYS A 382 -0.75 -15.57 -8.95
CA CYS A 382 0.47 -16.33 -9.15
C CYS A 382 1.72 -15.50 -8.86
N THR A 383 1.73 -14.23 -9.25
CA THR A 383 2.80 -13.27 -8.95
C THR A 383 3.00 -13.09 -7.44
N LEU A 384 1.93 -12.84 -6.68
CA LEU A 384 2.01 -12.62 -5.23
C LEU A 384 2.41 -13.90 -4.47
N ILE A 385 2.02 -15.09 -4.95
CA ILE A 385 2.46 -16.37 -4.37
C ILE A 385 3.97 -16.57 -4.57
N LYS A 386 4.47 -16.39 -5.80
CA LYS A 386 5.90 -16.53 -6.10
C LYS A 386 6.72 -15.50 -5.36
N TYR A 387 6.30 -14.24 -5.41
CA TYR A 387 6.97 -13.16 -4.71
C TYR A 387 6.95 -13.39 -3.19
N GLY A 388 5.81 -13.81 -2.64
CA GLY A 388 5.70 -14.21 -1.24
C GLY A 388 6.68 -15.32 -0.87
N ASN A 389 6.87 -16.32 -1.73
CA ASN A 389 7.88 -17.36 -1.51
C ASN A 389 9.31 -16.80 -1.52
N GLN A 390 9.65 -15.89 -2.43
CA GLN A 390 10.96 -15.23 -2.47
C GLN A 390 11.21 -14.43 -1.18
N VAL A 391 10.20 -13.72 -0.68
CA VAL A 391 10.24 -13.00 0.60
C VAL A 391 10.44 -13.97 1.77
N LEU A 392 9.65 -15.05 1.83
CA LEU A 392 9.76 -16.05 2.89
C LEU A 392 11.12 -16.74 2.93
N GLN A 393 11.66 -17.11 1.76
CA GLN A 393 13.01 -17.67 1.66
C GLN A 393 14.04 -16.69 2.22
N THR A 394 14.02 -15.44 1.75
CA THR A 394 14.95 -14.39 2.21
C THR A 394 14.88 -14.16 3.73
N ILE A 395 13.67 -14.17 4.31
CA ILE A 395 13.49 -14.04 5.75
C ILE A 395 14.04 -15.28 6.49
N LYS A 396 13.65 -16.47 6.05
CA LYS A 396 13.99 -17.73 6.72
C LYS A 396 15.48 -18.05 6.63
N GLU A 397 16.14 -17.72 5.52
CA GLU A 397 17.61 -17.84 5.38
C GLU A 397 18.36 -17.07 6.47
N ARG A 398 17.85 -15.91 6.90
CA ARG A 398 18.46 -15.12 7.98
C ARG A 398 18.04 -15.57 9.38
N MET A 399 16.80 -16.04 9.53
CA MET A 399 16.22 -16.35 10.84
C MET A 399 16.45 -17.80 11.29
N CYS A 400 16.76 -18.71 10.37
CA CYS A 400 16.79 -20.15 10.62
C CYS A 400 18.21 -20.73 10.39
N PRO A 401 19.10 -20.66 11.39
CA PRO A 401 20.51 -21.06 11.23
C PRO A 401 20.72 -22.55 10.97
N LEU A 402 19.72 -23.39 11.27
CA LEU A 402 19.76 -24.84 11.02
C LEU A 402 19.06 -25.23 9.71
N GLY A 403 18.74 -24.25 8.86
CA GLY A 403 17.92 -24.44 7.67
C GLY A 403 16.43 -24.21 7.95
N PHE A 404 15.64 -24.21 6.88
CA PHE A 404 14.21 -23.98 6.91
C PHE A 404 13.50 -24.92 5.93
N ASN A 405 12.20 -25.11 6.13
CA ASN A 405 11.35 -25.89 5.25
C ASN A 405 11.07 -25.11 3.95
N SER A 406 11.70 -25.53 2.86
CA SER A 406 11.54 -24.97 1.53
C SER A 406 10.43 -25.63 0.70
N HIS A 407 9.71 -26.61 1.25
CA HIS A 407 8.63 -27.30 0.54
C HIS A 407 7.44 -26.37 0.30
N GLN A 408 7.00 -26.25 -0.97
CA GLN A 408 5.82 -25.49 -1.37
C GLN A 408 4.53 -26.32 -1.17
N GLY A 409 3.97 -26.25 0.05
CA GLY A 409 2.81 -27.06 0.46
C GLY A 409 1.54 -26.27 0.77
N ILE A 410 1.65 -24.97 1.07
CA ILE A 410 0.52 -24.18 1.57
C ILE A 410 -0.36 -23.74 0.40
N VAL A 411 -1.53 -24.33 0.33
CA VAL A 411 -2.53 -24.00 -0.69
C VAL A 411 -3.41 -22.86 -0.19
N LEU A 412 -3.44 -21.73 -0.92
CA LEU A 412 -4.36 -20.62 -0.65
C LEU A 412 -5.70 -20.85 -1.37
N HIS A 413 -6.43 -21.87 -0.96
CA HIS A 413 -7.77 -22.21 -1.46
C HIS A 413 -8.83 -21.85 -0.42
N ALA A 414 -9.95 -21.27 -0.84
CA ALA A 414 -10.91 -20.66 0.08
C ALA A 414 -11.43 -21.59 1.19
N LYS A 415 -11.56 -22.88 0.90
CA LYS A 415 -12.02 -23.90 1.87
C LYS A 415 -10.91 -24.72 2.50
N ASP A 416 -9.76 -24.80 1.82
CA ASP A 416 -8.68 -25.74 2.16
C ASP A 416 -7.41 -25.02 2.62
N THR A 417 -7.46 -23.70 2.79
CA THR A 417 -6.35 -22.94 3.36
C THR A 417 -6.09 -23.45 4.77
N PRO A 418 -4.91 -24.00 5.06
CA PRO A 418 -4.63 -24.55 6.37
C PRO A 418 -4.51 -23.42 7.39
N ALA A 419 -4.98 -23.65 8.62
CA ALA A 419 -4.85 -22.68 9.71
C ALA A 419 -3.38 -22.47 10.14
N THR A 420 -2.52 -23.43 9.82
CA THR A 420 -1.09 -23.46 10.10
C THR A 420 -0.30 -23.70 8.83
N ALA A 421 0.89 -23.14 8.76
CA ALA A 421 1.87 -23.38 7.70
C ALA A 421 2.74 -24.63 7.95
N PHE A 422 2.58 -25.33 9.08
CA PHE A 422 3.35 -26.56 9.33
C PHE A 422 2.89 -27.70 8.41
N PRO A 423 3.79 -28.64 8.06
CA PRO A 423 3.41 -29.87 7.37
C PRO A 423 2.32 -30.61 8.15
N THR A 424 1.27 -30.99 7.45
CA THR A 424 0.26 -31.91 8.00
C THR A 424 0.68 -33.35 7.68
N PRO A 425 0.49 -34.31 8.62
CA PRO A 425 0.85 -35.71 8.43
C PRO A 425 0.15 -36.39 7.25
#